data_AF-A0A445KRJ5-F1
#
_entry.id   AF-A0A445KRJ5-F1
#
_cell.length_a   1.000
_cell.length_b   1.000
_cell.length_c   1.000
_cell.angle_alpha   90.00
_cell.angle_beta   90.00
_cell.angle_gamma   90.00
#
_symmetry.space_group_name_H-M   'P 1'
#
loop_
_entity.id
_entity.type
_entity.pdbx_description
1 polymer ?
#
loop_
_entity_poly.entity_id
_entity_poly.type
_entity_poly.pdbx_seq_one_letter_code
_entity_poly.pdbx_strand_id
1 'polypeptide(L)'
;MSAFCFYCDEPCGVPFVKASPTWDCRWCQRLIHVKCHNKLTRDSGDFCDLGPLRRIILSPLCVKQVDEDKQGGRLSSIITSSVNGQIRKRRNRNKSLGGYNANGKSDGSSITDATLLEYVLNGLHWNKFGDEKLFDLVNNGRVLGNGLTATPNQIKKYTLVGLPQDASPLLVFINARSGGQLGPSLHRRLNMLLNPVQIFELSASQGPEVGLEFFKSVRYFKVLVCGGDGTVAWVLDAIERHNFESPPPVAILPLGTGNDLSRVLNWGRGFSTLDGQGGLTMLLHDISNAAVTMLDRWEVKIVEESSEGKSNKVKTKSMMNYLGIGCDAKVAYKFHITREINPEKFCSQFLNKLRYAKEGARDIMDRTCADLPWQVWLEVDGRDIEIPKDSEGLIVLNIGSYMGGVDLWQNGYEHDDDFRLQSMHDKMLEVVCVCGAWHLGKLQVGLSQARRLAQGKAIKIHCSSPFPVQIDGEPFIIQPGYLEITHRGQAFMSRRTSEDEPKGRASAIMTEVLLDAECKGIINASQKKALLQEMAINLS
;
A
#
# COMPACT_ATOMS: atom_id res chain seq x y z
N MET A 1 18.28 -16.32 14.82
CA MET A 1 17.55 -16.78 16.01
C MET A 1 17.45 -18.30 15.95
N SER A 2 17.59 -18.99 17.08
CA SER A 2 17.14 -20.39 17.20
C SER A 2 15.61 -20.40 17.24
N ALA A 3 15.01 -21.35 16.54
CA ALA A 3 13.57 -21.59 16.60
C ALA A 3 13.29 -22.75 17.57
N PHE A 4 12.16 -22.74 18.27
CA PHE A 4 11.87 -23.67 19.37
C PHE A 4 10.53 -24.39 19.17
N CYS A 5 10.40 -25.57 19.79
CA CYS A 5 9.23 -26.44 19.71
C CYS A 5 8.15 -26.03 20.73
N PHE A 6 6.99 -25.56 20.26
CA PHE A 6 5.89 -25.01 21.07
C PHE A 6 5.37 -25.92 22.22
N TYR A 7 5.61 -27.23 22.17
CA TYR A 7 5.16 -28.18 23.20
C TYR A 7 6.22 -28.47 24.28
N CYS A 8 7.49 -28.18 24.05
CA CYS A 8 8.58 -28.58 24.96
C CYS A 8 9.80 -27.67 24.98
N ASP A 9 9.73 -26.49 24.36
CA ASP A 9 10.74 -25.42 24.31
C ASP A 9 12.17 -25.82 23.86
N GLU A 10 12.32 -27.05 23.34
CA GLU A 10 13.56 -27.58 22.78
C GLU A 10 13.81 -27.06 21.35
N PRO A 11 15.08 -26.82 20.93
CA PRO A 11 15.40 -26.29 19.62
C PRO A 11 14.88 -27.13 18.42
N CYS A 12 14.40 -26.42 17.41
CA CYS A 12 14.07 -26.94 16.09
C CYS A 12 15.23 -26.70 15.11
N GLY A 13 15.58 -27.71 14.31
CA GLY A 13 16.47 -27.55 13.14
C GLY A 13 17.97 -27.38 13.39
N VAL A 14 18.47 -27.53 14.63
CA VAL A 14 19.92 -27.49 14.92
C VAL A 14 20.68 -28.62 14.20
N PRO A 15 21.69 -28.35 13.34
CA PRO A 15 22.31 -29.40 12.52
C PRO A 15 23.13 -30.45 13.26
N PHE A 16 23.64 -30.13 14.47
CA PHE A 16 24.69 -30.90 15.14
C PHE A 16 24.20 -31.94 16.17
N VAL A 17 22.92 -31.91 16.53
CA VAL A 17 22.28 -32.87 17.45
C VAL A 17 21.06 -33.44 16.75
N LYS A 18 20.73 -34.73 16.99
CA LYS A 18 19.71 -35.56 16.31
C LYS A 18 18.33 -34.87 16.15
N ALA A 19 18.22 -33.93 15.23
CA ALA A 19 17.05 -33.06 15.09
C ALA A 19 15.83 -33.90 14.72
N SER A 20 14.80 -33.83 15.56
CA SER A 20 13.51 -34.42 15.20
C SER A 20 12.88 -33.56 14.08
N PRO A 21 12.29 -34.16 13.04
CA PRO A 21 11.60 -33.39 12.01
C PRO A 21 10.53 -32.52 12.67
N THR A 22 10.35 -31.33 12.13
CA THR A 22 9.50 -30.27 12.70
C THR A 22 8.37 -29.97 11.70
N TRP A 23 7.16 -29.83 12.21
CA TRP A 23 6.01 -29.27 11.49
C TRP A 23 5.91 -27.77 11.76
N ASP A 24 5.45 -27.04 10.76
CA ASP A 24 5.24 -25.60 10.74
C ASP A 24 3.76 -25.34 10.43
N CYS A 25 3.01 -24.82 11.40
CA CYS A 25 1.60 -24.53 11.21
C CYS A 25 1.42 -23.20 10.48
N ARG A 26 1.04 -23.25 9.20
CA ARG A 26 0.87 -22.06 8.32
C ARG A 26 -0.06 -20.96 8.84
N TRP A 27 -0.91 -21.23 9.83
CA TRP A 27 -1.83 -20.25 10.37
C TRP A 27 -1.28 -19.59 11.64
N CYS A 28 -1.04 -20.36 12.71
CA CYS A 28 -0.50 -19.82 13.96
C CYS A 28 1.04 -19.63 13.97
N GLN A 29 1.74 -20.00 12.89
CA GLN A 29 3.20 -19.93 12.70
C GLN A 29 4.01 -20.65 13.80
N ARG A 30 3.38 -21.61 14.49
CA ARG A 30 4.02 -22.42 15.54
C ARG A 30 4.79 -23.59 14.93
N LEU A 31 6.02 -23.77 15.42
CA LEU A 31 6.85 -24.92 15.13
C LEU A 31 6.68 -25.99 16.21
N ILE A 32 6.60 -27.26 15.80
CA ILE A 32 6.48 -28.39 16.72
C ILE A 32 7.20 -29.62 16.16
N HIS A 33 7.99 -30.31 16.98
CA HIS A 33 8.59 -31.59 16.57
C HIS A 33 7.47 -32.60 16.29
N VAL A 34 7.59 -33.42 15.24
CA VAL A 34 6.60 -34.45 14.87
C VAL A 34 6.27 -35.40 16.03
N LYS A 35 7.24 -35.69 16.90
CA LYS A 35 7.04 -36.52 18.11
C LYS A 35 6.19 -35.83 19.18
N CYS A 36 6.27 -34.51 19.26
CA CYS A 36 5.55 -33.69 20.24
C CYS A 36 4.13 -33.38 19.74
N HIS A 37 3.91 -33.27 18.43
CA HIS A 37 2.57 -33.16 17.84
C HIS A 37 1.65 -34.30 18.31
N ASN A 38 2.11 -35.55 18.21
CA ASN A 38 1.34 -36.71 18.68
C ASN A 38 1.07 -36.73 20.20
N LYS A 39 1.73 -35.88 20.99
CA LYS A 39 1.37 -35.63 22.39
C LYS A 39 0.31 -34.54 22.46
N LEU A 40 0.60 -33.34 21.94
CA LEU A 40 -0.33 -32.20 21.85
C LEU A 40 -1.74 -32.62 21.36
N THR A 41 -1.83 -33.40 20.28
CA THR A 41 -3.12 -33.88 19.73
C THR A 41 -3.94 -34.72 20.71
N ARG A 42 -3.30 -35.43 21.65
CA ARG A 42 -3.99 -36.23 22.69
C ARG A 42 -4.26 -35.41 23.95
N ASP A 43 -3.35 -34.48 24.26
CA ASP A 43 -3.38 -33.69 25.49
C ASP A 43 -4.36 -32.49 25.37
N SER A 44 -4.51 -31.92 24.16
CA SER A 44 -5.33 -30.72 23.88
C SER A 44 -6.14 -30.76 22.56
N GLY A 45 -6.09 -31.85 21.80
CA GLY A 45 -6.74 -31.97 20.48
C GLY A 45 -5.94 -31.38 19.32
N ASP A 46 -6.43 -31.61 18.08
CA ASP A 46 -5.84 -31.06 16.84
C ASP A 46 -6.54 -29.75 16.46
N PHE A 47 -6.24 -28.68 17.20
CA PHE A 47 -6.83 -27.36 17.02
C PHE A 47 -5.78 -26.28 16.76
N CYS A 48 -6.10 -25.35 15.85
CA CYS A 48 -5.29 -24.17 15.57
C CYS A 48 -6.05 -22.91 15.96
N ASP A 49 -5.49 -22.14 16.89
CA ASP A 49 -6.01 -20.84 17.35
C ASP A 49 -5.69 -19.67 16.39
N LEU A 50 -5.08 -19.96 15.23
CA LEU A 50 -4.57 -19.01 14.24
C LEU A 50 -3.51 -18.01 14.78
N GLY A 51 -3.02 -18.20 16.01
CA GLY A 51 -1.92 -17.42 16.60
C GLY A 51 -2.19 -15.92 16.73
N PRO A 52 -1.13 -15.07 16.72
CA PRO A 52 -1.27 -13.62 16.91
C PRO A 52 -2.15 -12.92 15.86
N LEU A 53 -2.25 -13.49 14.65
CA LEU A 53 -3.00 -12.91 13.53
C LEU A 53 -4.45 -13.42 13.43
N ARG A 54 -4.96 -14.11 14.47
CA ARG A 54 -6.27 -14.80 14.44
C ARG A 54 -7.47 -13.94 14.03
N ARG A 55 -7.44 -12.64 14.34
CA ARG A 55 -8.50 -11.69 13.98
C ARG A 55 -8.53 -11.43 12.47
N ILE A 56 -7.36 -11.38 11.83
CA ILE A 56 -7.21 -11.00 10.42
C ILE A 56 -7.05 -12.19 9.46
N ILE A 57 -6.70 -13.38 9.96
CA ILE A 57 -6.68 -14.62 9.15
C ILE A 57 -8.11 -15.14 8.99
N LEU A 58 -8.55 -15.28 7.74
CA LEU A 58 -9.79 -15.96 7.42
C LEU A 58 -9.60 -17.48 7.57
N SER A 59 -10.11 -18.04 8.67
CA SER A 59 -10.00 -19.48 8.96
C SER A 59 -10.45 -20.34 7.77
N PRO A 60 -9.69 -21.38 7.36
CA PRO A 60 -10.13 -22.32 6.32
C PRO A 60 -11.46 -23.01 6.65
N LEU A 61 -11.82 -23.13 7.93
CA LEU A 61 -13.10 -23.71 8.37
C LEU A 61 -14.30 -22.80 8.04
N CYS A 62 -14.07 -21.51 7.83
CA CYS A 62 -15.09 -20.52 7.46
C CYS A 62 -15.28 -20.39 5.94
N VAL A 63 -14.51 -21.11 5.12
CA VAL A 63 -14.55 -21.04 3.65
C VAL A 63 -15.15 -22.33 3.09
N LYS A 64 -16.37 -22.24 2.53
CA LYS A 64 -17.02 -23.38 1.86
C LYS A 64 -17.00 -23.22 0.36
N GLN A 65 -16.84 -24.31 -0.38
CA GLN A 65 -17.15 -24.36 -1.80
C GLN A 65 -18.68 -24.33 -1.96
N VAL A 66 -19.20 -23.47 -2.82
CA VAL A 66 -20.57 -23.61 -3.33
C VAL A 66 -20.50 -24.66 -4.42
N ASP A 67 -21.10 -25.81 -4.16
CA ASP A 67 -21.38 -26.79 -5.20
C ASP A 67 -22.56 -26.27 -6.04
N GLU A 68 -22.44 -26.32 -7.37
CA GLU A 68 -23.57 -25.98 -8.25
C GLU A 68 -24.55 -27.15 -8.26
N ASP A 69 -25.77 -26.91 -7.75
CA ASP A 69 -26.79 -27.93 -7.53
C ASP A 69 -27.13 -28.73 -8.80
N LYS A 70 -26.53 -29.91 -8.92
CA LYS A 70 -27.08 -31.02 -9.69
C LYS A 70 -27.82 -31.93 -8.73
N GLN A 71 -29.12 -32.08 -8.96
CA GLN A 71 -30.04 -32.86 -8.13
C GLN A 71 -29.46 -34.25 -7.77
N GLY A 72 -29.29 -34.52 -6.47
CA GLY A 72 -28.75 -35.79 -5.97
C GLY A 72 -27.81 -35.59 -4.79
N GLY A 73 -28.37 -35.49 -3.58
CA GLY A 73 -27.63 -35.06 -2.39
C GLY A 73 -26.44 -35.94 -2.01
N ARG A 74 -25.31 -35.30 -1.70
CA ARG A 74 -24.20 -35.84 -0.91
C ARG A 74 -23.62 -34.75 0.00
N LEU A 75 -23.04 -35.17 1.12
CA LEU A 75 -22.53 -34.27 2.16
C LEU A 75 -21.34 -33.45 1.64
N SER A 76 -21.36 -32.14 1.87
CA SER A 76 -20.30 -31.20 1.49
C SER A 76 -18.98 -31.55 2.19
N SER A 77 -17.88 -31.62 1.44
CA SER A 77 -16.56 -31.97 1.96
C SER A 77 -15.86 -30.79 2.64
N ILE A 78 -15.56 -30.93 3.93
CA ILE A 78 -14.65 -30.02 4.64
C ILE A 78 -13.22 -30.30 4.16
N ILE A 79 -12.45 -29.24 3.84
CA ILE A 79 -11.04 -29.38 3.45
C ILE A 79 -10.18 -29.59 4.69
N THR A 80 -10.15 -30.82 5.21
CA THR A 80 -9.18 -31.25 6.23
C THR A 80 -7.88 -31.70 5.56
N SER A 81 -6.85 -30.85 5.56
CA SER A 81 -5.56 -31.11 4.90
C SER A 81 -4.62 -32.00 5.71
N SER A 82 -5.03 -33.25 5.99
CA SER A 82 -4.22 -34.24 6.71
C SER A 82 -3.18 -34.91 5.79
N VAL A 83 -2.05 -34.22 5.56
CA VAL A 83 -0.98 -34.65 4.65
C VAL A 83 -0.15 -35.80 5.23
N ASN A 84 -0.63 -37.04 5.06
CA ASN A 84 0.09 -38.26 5.42
C ASN A 84 1.31 -38.52 4.50
N GLY A 85 2.46 -37.93 4.83
CA GLY A 85 3.70 -38.08 4.07
C GLY A 85 4.36 -39.47 4.17
N GLN A 86 4.13 -40.34 3.19
CA GLN A 86 4.81 -41.64 3.10
C GLN A 86 6.27 -41.52 2.67
N ILE A 87 7.21 -41.90 3.54
CA ILE A 87 8.66 -41.82 3.29
C ILE A 87 9.14 -42.97 2.39
N ARG A 88 9.35 -42.70 1.09
CA ARG A 88 9.99 -43.63 0.16
C ARG A 88 11.52 -43.65 0.34
N LYS A 89 12.03 -44.57 1.17
CA LYS A 89 13.48 -44.83 1.30
C LYS A 89 14.06 -45.41 0.00
N ARG A 90 14.88 -44.63 -0.73
CA ARG A 90 15.87 -45.18 -1.67
C ARG A 90 17.22 -45.32 -0.97
N ARG A 91 17.71 -46.55 -0.84
CA ARG A 91 19.14 -46.83 -0.56
C ARG A 91 19.90 -46.78 -1.88
N ASN A 92 21.13 -46.28 -1.86
CA ASN A 92 22.18 -46.80 -2.75
C ASN A 92 23.54 -46.77 -2.03
N ARG A 93 24.48 -47.63 -2.43
CA ARG A 93 25.82 -47.78 -1.84
C ARG A 93 26.89 -47.46 -2.88
N ASN A 94 27.99 -46.84 -2.42
CA ASN A 94 29.42 -47.02 -2.75
C ASN A 94 30.17 -45.76 -2.22
N LYS A 95 31.29 -45.84 -1.49
CA LYS A 95 32.69 -46.14 -1.92
C LYS A 95 33.11 -45.25 -3.11
N SER A 96 34.23 -44.50 -3.10
CA SER A 96 35.53 -44.74 -2.42
C SER A 96 36.29 -43.43 -2.01
N LEU A 97 37.55 -43.57 -1.55
CA LEU A 97 38.60 -42.57 -1.25
C LEU A 97 38.75 -41.44 -2.32
N GLY A 98 39.37 -40.25 -2.15
CA GLY A 98 40.19 -39.55 -1.11
C GLY A 98 40.91 -38.35 -1.81
N GLY A 99 41.71 -37.41 -1.23
CA GLY A 99 42.19 -37.04 0.11
C GLY A 99 43.30 -35.95 0.03
N TYR A 100 43.72 -35.31 1.15
CA TYR A 100 44.81 -34.28 1.29
C TYR A 100 44.54 -32.86 0.70
N ASN A 101 44.60 -31.75 1.48
CA ASN A 101 45.72 -30.83 1.89
C ASN A 101 46.26 -29.88 0.79
N ALA A 102 46.82 -28.68 1.05
CA ALA A 102 46.74 -27.67 2.15
C ALA A 102 47.61 -26.41 1.79
N ASN A 103 47.40 -25.26 2.44
CA ASN A 103 48.20 -23.98 2.39
C ASN A 103 48.21 -23.19 1.05
N GLY A 104 48.50 -21.88 0.98
CA GLY A 104 48.53 -20.83 2.04
C GLY A 104 49.58 -19.71 1.86
N LYS A 105 49.19 -18.43 2.10
CA LYS A 105 50.02 -17.18 2.21
C LYS A 105 50.62 -16.60 0.89
N SER A 106 50.98 -15.31 0.73
CA SER A 106 50.98 -14.09 1.61
C SER A 106 51.00 -12.75 0.82
N ASP A 107 50.41 -11.69 1.41
CA ASP A 107 50.75 -10.25 1.51
C ASP A 107 51.45 -9.44 0.37
N GLY A 108 51.16 -8.12 0.25
CA GLY A 108 51.98 -7.26 -0.65
C GLY A 108 51.78 -5.74 -0.90
N SER A 109 50.89 -4.96 -0.24
CA SER A 109 50.73 -3.47 -0.45
C SER A 109 50.26 -3.02 -1.86
N SER A 110 49.91 -1.77 -2.20
CA SER A 110 49.71 -0.49 -1.46
C SER A 110 48.51 0.28 -2.06
N ILE A 111 48.03 1.37 -1.45
CA ILE A 111 46.69 1.97 -1.72
C ILE A 111 46.76 3.36 -2.38
N THR A 112 45.86 3.64 -3.33
CA THR A 112 45.47 4.98 -3.79
C THR A 112 43.94 5.08 -3.98
N ASP A 113 43.35 6.26 -3.72
CA ASP A 113 41.91 6.45 -3.45
C ASP A 113 40.94 6.28 -4.64
N ALA A 114 41.38 5.74 -5.77
CA ALA A 114 40.50 5.40 -6.89
C ALA A 114 39.78 4.03 -6.73
N THR A 115 40.23 3.18 -5.80
CA THR A 115 39.84 1.74 -5.75
C THR A 115 38.70 1.39 -4.79
N LEU A 116 38.26 2.32 -3.94
CA LEU A 116 37.18 2.06 -2.95
C LEU A 116 35.82 1.73 -3.58
N LEU A 117 35.57 2.17 -4.82
CA LEU A 117 34.29 1.98 -5.52
C LEU A 117 34.21 0.62 -6.26
N GLU A 118 35.36 0.01 -6.56
CA GLU A 118 35.43 -1.27 -7.29
C GLU A 118 35.44 -2.48 -6.34
N TYR A 119 35.99 -2.32 -5.13
CA TYR A 119 35.97 -3.35 -4.08
C TYR A 119 34.56 -3.71 -3.58
N VAL A 120 33.59 -2.80 -3.72
CA VAL A 120 32.18 -3.05 -3.36
C VAL A 120 31.44 -3.89 -4.41
N LEU A 121 31.90 -3.87 -5.66
CA LEU A 121 31.18 -4.49 -6.79
C LEU A 121 31.68 -5.91 -7.13
N ASN A 122 32.95 -6.21 -6.91
CA ASN A 122 33.54 -7.50 -7.28
C ASN A 122 33.41 -8.61 -6.20
N GLY A 123 32.73 -8.35 -5.08
CA GLY A 123 32.58 -9.28 -3.96
C GLY A 123 31.61 -10.46 -4.16
N LEU A 124 31.02 -10.64 -5.35
CA LEU A 124 29.96 -11.65 -5.61
C LEU A 124 30.22 -12.52 -6.85
N HIS A 125 31.44 -13.02 -7.01
CA HIS A 125 31.73 -14.02 -8.05
C HIS A 125 31.29 -15.44 -7.62
N TRP A 126 30.03 -15.79 -7.89
CA TRP A 126 29.57 -17.18 -7.85
C TRP A 126 30.06 -17.92 -9.10
N ASN A 127 30.88 -18.95 -8.90
CA ASN A 127 31.51 -19.68 -10.00
C ASN A 127 30.48 -20.31 -10.96
N LYS A 128 30.66 -20.06 -12.26
CA LYS A 128 30.12 -20.93 -13.31
C LYS A 128 30.74 -22.32 -13.17
N PHE A 129 29.90 -23.34 -13.03
CA PHE A 129 30.12 -24.62 -13.68
C PHE A 129 28.96 -24.83 -14.64
N GLY A 130 29.28 -24.97 -15.93
CA GLY A 130 28.28 -25.13 -16.98
C GLY A 130 28.17 -26.58 -17.44
N ASP A 131 27.02 -26.91 -18.01
CA ASP A 131 26.91 -27.98 -19.00
C ASP A 131 25.82 -27.59 -20.02
N GLU A 132 26.20 -26.76 -20.99
CA GLU A 132 25.31 -26.27 -22.06
C GLU A 132 25.06 -27.39 -23.09
N LYS A 133 24.31 -28.43 -22.68
CA LYS A 133 23.97 -29.58 -23.56
C LYS A 133 22.64 -30.26 -23.26
N LEU A 134 21.59 -29.48 -22.98
CA LEU A 134 20.21 -29.97 -22.94
C LEU A 134 19.17 -29.00 -23.54
N PHE A 135 19.58 -28.17 -24.51
CA PHE A 135 18.68 -27.33 -25.31
C PHE A 135 18.77 -27.71 -26.80
N ASP A 136 18.46 -28.96 -27.13
CA ASP A 136 18.19 -29.38 -28.52
C ASP A 136 17.44 -30.74 -28.59
N LEU A 137 16.27 -30.82 -27.95
CA LEU A 137 15.27 -31.85 -28.28
C LEU A 137 13.86 -31.45 -27.79
N VAL A 138 12.84 -32.09 -28.36
CA VAL A 138 11.41 -31.92 -28.00
C VAL A 138 10.83 -30.53 -28.29
N ASN A 139 11.23 -29.92 -29.41
CA ASN A 139 10.29 -29.14 -30.20
C ASN A 139 9.42 -30.10 -31.04
N ASN A 140 8.58 -30.89 -30.35
CA ASN A 140 7.59 -31.81 -30.93
C ASN A 140 6.58 -32.21 -29.84
N GLY A 141 5.29 -32.00 -30.09
CA GLY A 141 4.29 -31.95 -29.02
C GLY A 141 3.81 -33.31 -28.50
N ARG A 142 3.59 -33.41 -27.19
CA ARG A 142 2.51 -34.20 -26.57
C ARG A 142 2.17 -33.70 -25.16
N VAL A 143 0.87 -33.72 -24.85
CA VAL A 143 0.27 -33.15 -23.63
C VAL A 143 0.61 -33.97 -22.40
N LEU A 144 1.21 -33.32 -21.38
CA LEU A 144 1.17 -33.66 -19.95
C LEU A 144 1.93 -32.55 -19.17
N GLY A 145 1.36 -31.76 -18.27
CA GLY A 145 0.00 -31.76 -17.74
C GLY A 145 -0.03 -31.89 -16.21
N ASN A 146 0.61 -30.98 -15.48
CA ASN A 146 0.30 -30.64 -14.07
C ASN A 146 1.14 -29.46 -13.57
N GLY A 147 0.64 -28.24 -13.80
CA GLY A 147 1.06 -27.02 -13.11
C GLY A 147 -0.18 -26.19 -12.82
N LEU A 148 -0.43 -25.85 -11.56
CA LEU A 148 -1.64 -25.11 -11.15
C LEU A 148 -1.47 -23.59 -11.37
N THR A 149 -1.32 -23.19 -12.63
CA THR A 149 -1.57 -21.81 -13.06
C THR A 149 -3.08 -21.62 -13.20
N ALA A 150 -3.67 -20.89 -12.26
CA ALA A 150 -5.09 -20.54 -12.30
C ALA A 150 -5.35 -19.61 -13.50
N THR A 151 -5.97 -20.14 -14.55
CA THR A 151 -6.50 -19.34 -15.66
C THR A 151 -7.87 -18.76 -15.28
N PRO A 152 -8.34 -17.66 -15.91
CA PRO A 152 -9.52 -16.92 -15.44
C PRO A 152 -10.89 -17.63 -15.47
N ASN A 153 -10.95 -18.93 -15.80
CA ASN A 153 -12.18 -19.70 -15.98
C ASN A 153 -12.45 -20.75 -14.88
N GLN A 154 -11.74 -20.72 -13.75
CA GLN A 154 -12.07 -21.53 -12.57
C GLN A 154 -11.93 -20.76 -11.25
N ILE A 155 -12.66 -19.66 -11.09
CA ILE A 155 -13.08 -19.24 -9.75
C ILE A 155 -14.09 -20.28 -9.26
N LYS A 156 -13.60 -21.30 -8.55
CA LYS A 156 -14.46 -22.13 -7.71
C LYS A 156 -15.20 -21.20 -6.75
N LYS A 157 -16.53 -21.27 -6.79
CA LYS A 157 -17.42 -20.29 -6.18
C LYS A 157 -17.44 -20.47 -4.67
N TYR A 158 -16.45 -19.92 -3.96
CA TYR A 158 -16.39 -20.02 -2.51
C TYR A 158 -17.42 -19.08 -1.84
N THR A 159 -17.81 -19.39 -0.62
CA THR A 159 -18.60 -18.51 0.28
C THR A 159 -18.04 -18.51 1.69
N LEU A 160 -18.24 -17.38 2.38
CA LEU A 160 -17.79 -17.15 3.75
C LEU A 160 -18.94 -17.41 4.72
N VAL A 161 -18.72 -18.30 5.69
CA VAL A 161 -19.73 -18.74 6.66
C VAL A 161 -19.14 -18.97 8.05
N GLY A 162 -19.94 -18.80 9.11
CA GLY A 162 -19.55 -19.17 10.48
C GLY A 162 -18.29 -18.46 10.99
N LEU A 163 -18.14 -17.17 10.68
CA LEU A 163 -17.06 -16.35 11.23
C LEU A 163 -17.28 -16.10 12.74
N PRO A 164 -16.22 -16.15 13.57
CA PRO A 164 -16.27 -15.70 14.97
C PRO A 164 -16.68 -14.23 15.11
N GLN A 165 -17.29 -13.87 16.24
CA GLN A 165 -17.70 -12.49 16.52
C GLN A 165 -16.52 -11.52 16.73
N ASP A 166 -15.33 -12.02 17.09
CA ASP A 166 -14.08 -11.22 17.18
C ASP A 166 -13.26 -11.23 15.88
N ALA A 167 -13.73 -11.88 14.81
CA ALA A 167 -13.04 -11.91 13.54
C ALA A 167 -13.24 -10.60 12.75
N SER A 168 -12.12 -10.04 12.28
CA SER A 168 -12.05 -8.90 11.38
C SER A 168 -11.07 -9.22 10.25
N PRO A 169 -11.40 -10.19 9.37
CA PRO A 169 -10.46 -10.70 8.37
C PRO A 169 -9.92 -9.58 7.47
N LEU A 170 -8.69 -9.73 6.99
CA LEU A 170 -8.07 -8.76 6.08
C LEU A 170 -8.38 -9.12 4.63
N LEU A 171 -8.93 -8.19 3.85
CA LEU A 171 -9.01 -8.27 2.39
C LEU A 171 -7.80 -7.54 1.79
N VAL A 172 -7.00 -8.21 0.95
CA VAL A 172 -5.76 -7.66 0.41
C VAL A 172 -5.85 -7.48 -1.10
N PHE A 173 -5.60 -6.26 -1.56
CA PHE A 173 -5.50 -5.92 -2.99
C PHE A 173 -4.04 -5.67 -3.39
N ILE A 174 -3.56 -6.35 -4.43
CA ILE A 174 -2.18 -6.21 -4.93
C ILE A 174 -2.19 -5.67 -6.35
N ASN A 175 -1.73 -4.42 -6.54
CA ASN A 175 -1.47 -3.88 -7.87
C ASN A 175 -0.05 -4.29 -8.33
N ALA A 176 0.06 -5.37 -9.08
CA ALA A 176 1.34 -5.91 -9.55
C ALA A 176 2.13 -4.99 -10.49
N ARG A 177 1.51 -3.93 -11.06
CA ARG A 177 2.19 -2.90 -11.85
C ARG A 177 2.90 -1.84 -10.97
N SER A 178 2.59 -1.77 -9.68
CA SER A 178 3.28 -0.89 -8.73
C SER A 178 4.63 -1.47 -8.29
N GLY A 179 5.50 -0.61 -7.74
CA GLY A 179 6.66 -1.05 -6.95
C GLY A 179 7.69 -1.89 -7.67
N GLY A 180 8.00 -1.61 -8.95
CA GLY A 180 9.06 -2.31 -9.67
C GLY A 180 8.83 -3.82 -9.82
N GLN A 181 7.58 -4.22 -10.04
CA GLN A 181 7.16 -5.61 -10.28
C GLN A 181 7.38 -6.57 -9.09
N LEU A 182 7.46 -6.05 -7.85
CA LEU A 182 7.51 -6.87 -6.63
C LEU A 182 6.23 -7.69 -6.36
N GLY A 183 5.14 -7.43 -7.08
CA GLY A 183 3.81 -8.04 -6.91
C GLY A 183 3.82 -9.57 -6.72
N PRO A 184 4.39 -10.38 -7.62
CA PRO A 184 4.40 -11.84 -7.49
C PRO A 184 5.17 -12.34 -6.26
N SER A 185 6.24 -11.65 -5.86
CA SER A 185 7.01 -11.98 -4.66
C SER A 185 6.20 -11.67 -3.40
N LEU A 186 5.57 -10.49 -3.35
CA LEU A 186 4.66 -10.07 -2.29
C LEU A 186 3.46 -11.02 -2.15
N HIS A 187 2.78 -11.35 -3.25
CA HIS A 187 1.67 -12.29 -3.29
C HIS A 187 2.07 -13.68 -2.76
N ARG A 188 3.27 -14.17 -3.13
CA ARG A 188 3.81 -15.42 -2.60
C ARG A 188 4.11 -15.34 -1.10
N ARG A 189 4.63 -14.23 -0.59
CA ARG A 189 4.88 -14.03 0.85
C ARG A 189 3.57 -13.97 1.65
N LEU A 190 2.56 -13.25 1.15
CA LEU A 190 1.25 -13.14 1.81
C LEU A 190 0.48 -14.47 1.81
N ASN A 191 0.57 -15.28 0.74
CA ASN A 191 0.03 -16.66 0.71
C ASN A 191 0.67 -17.63 1.73
N MET A 192 1.71 -17.22 2.47
CA MET A 192 2.29 -18.00 3.58
C MET A 192 1.87 -17.50 4.97
N LEU A 193 1.08 -16.42 5.04
CA LEU A 193 0.67 -15.72 6.26
C LEU A 193 -0.86 -15.53 6.37
N LEU A 194 -1.56 -15.47 5.24
CA LEU A 194 -3.01 -15.29 5.12
C LEU A 194 -3.62 -16.39 4.24
N ASN A 195 -4.93 -16.58 4.31
CA ASN A 195 -5.65 -17.54 3.48
C ASN A 195 -5.70 -17.01 2.02
N PRO A 196 -5.34 -17.79 0.99
CA PRO A 196 -5.30 -17.31 -0.39
C PRO A 196 -6.59 -16.66 -0.90
N VAL A 197 -7.77 -17.01 -0.39
CA VAL A 197 -9.04 -16.35 -0.77
C VAL A 197 -9.20 -14.92 -0.21
N GLN A 198 -8.24 -14.45 0.59
CA GLN A 198 -8.15 -13.06 1.07
C GLN A 198 -7.38 -12.14 0.11
N ILE A 199 -6.68 -12.69 -0.89
CA ILE A 199 -5.68 -11.95 -1.67
C ILE A 199 -6.13 -11.87 -3.14
N PHE A 200 -6.32 -10.65 -3.63
CA PHE A 200 -6.80 -10.36 -4.98
C PHE A 200 -5.78 -9.49 -5.73
N GLU A 201 -5.37 -9.94 -6.91
CA GLU A 201 -4.53 -9.14 -7.81
C GLU A 201 -5.39 -8.15 -8.60
N LEU A 202 -4.98 -6.88 -8.63
CA LEU A 202 -5.64 -5.81 -9.38
C LEU A 202 -5.03 -5.68 -10.77
N SER A 203 -5.88 -5.67 -11.80
CA SER A 203 -5.48 -5.56 -13.20
C SER A 203 -6.52 -4.80 -14.04
N ALA A 204 -6.18 -4.46 -15.28
CA ALA A 204 -7.10 -3.77 -16.19
C ALA A 204 -8.38 -4.56 -16.52
N SER A 205 -8.41 -5.88 -16.25
CA SER A 205 -9.57 -6.76 -16.43
C SER A 205 -10.16 -7.29 -15.11
N GLN A 206 -9.59 -6.93 -13.96
CA GLN A 206 -10.07 -7.35 -12.64
C GLN A 206 -9.85 -6.23 -11.62
N GLY A 207 -10.93 -5.53 -11.28
CA GLY A 207 -10.93 -4.50 -10.25
C GLY A 207 -11.20 -5.02 -8.84
N PRO A 208 -11.11 -4.14 -7.82
CA PRO A 208 -11.34 -4.49 -6.42
C PRO A 208 -12.77 -4.99 -6.14
N GLU A 209 -13.73 -4.69 -7.02
CA GLU A 209 -15.13 -5.10 -6.91
C GLU A 209 -15.29 -6.62 -6.68
N VAL A 210 -14.44 -7.46 -7.29
CA VAL A 210 -14.49 -8.93 -7.11
C VAL A 210 -14.18 -9.34 -5.67
N GLY A 211 -13.25 -8.66 -5.01
CA GLY A 211 -12.91 -8.93 -3.61
C GLY A 211 -13.92 -8.35 -2.63
N LEU A 212 -14.47 -7.16 -2.94
CA LEU A 212 -15.51 -6.51 -2.14
C LEU A 212 -16.82 -7.30 -2.14
N GLU A 213 -17.28 -7.76 -3.31
CA GLU A 213 -18.45 -8.64 -3.46
C GLU A 213 -18.26 -9.98 -2.73
N PHE A 214 -17.05 -10.56 -2.73
CA PHE A 214 -16.74 -11.77 -1.98
C PHE A 214 -16.80 -11.57 -0.44
N PHE A 215 -16.46 -10.36 0.04
CA PHE A 215 -16.51 -10.00 1.46
C PHE A 215 -17.85 -9.39 1.91
N LYS A 216 -18.85 -9.23 1.04
CA LYS A 216 -20.08 -8.48 1.36
C LYS A 216 -20.92 -9.02 2.53
N SER A 217 -20.80 -10.31 2.86
CA SER A 217 -21.47 -10.92 4.01
C SER A 217 -20.69 -10.77 5.32
N VAL A 218 -19.47 -10.22 5.27
CA VAL A 218 -18.59 -10.00 6.42
C VAL A 218 -18.87 -8.61 7.00
N ARG A 219 -19.53 -8.55 8.17
CA ARG A 219 -19.93 -7.26 8.76
C ARG A 219 -18.73 -6.36 9.11
N TYR A 220 -17.61 -6.96 9.54
CA TYR A 220 -16.38 -6.24 9.87
C TYR A 220 -15.17 -6.91 9.22
N PHE A 221 -14.44 -6.16 8.42
CA PHE A 221 -13.17 -6.58 7.82
C PHE A 221 -12.28 -5.34 7.66
N LYS A 222 -10.97 -5.54 7.56
CA LYS A 222 -10.03 -4.47 7.17
C LYS A 222 -9.63 -4.66 5.71
N VAL A 223 -9.19 -3.60 5.03
CA VAL A 223 -8.64 -3.68 3.67
C VAL A 223 -7.17 -3.28 3.69
N LEU A 224 -6.31 -4.00 2.98
CA LEU A 224 -4.92 -3.62 2.71
C LEU A 224 -4.72 -3.39 1.21
N VAL A 225 -4.26 -2.19 0.84
CA VAL A 225 -3.92 -1.84 -0.54
C VAL A 225 -2.41 -1.82 -0.74
N CYS A 226 -1.91 -2.77 -1.50
CA CYS A 226 -0.51 -2.86 -1.91
C CYS A 226 -0.33 -2.15 -3.26
N GLY A 227 0.05 -0.87 -3.21
CA GLY A 227 0.06 0.00 -4.40
C GLY A 227 0.64 1.39 -4.12
N GLY A 228 0.46 2.31 -5.07
CA GLY A 228 0.66 3.76 -4.85
C GLY A 228 -0.66 4.46 -4.54
N ASP A 229 -0.59 5.77 -4.29
CA ASP A 229 -1.72 6.60 -3.83
C ASP A 229 -2.96 6.49 -4.75
N GLY A 230 -2.79 6.56 -6.09
CA GLY A 230 -3.88 6.33 -7.06
C GLY A 230 -4.46 4.91 -7.10
N THR A 231 -3.77 3.90 -6.54
CA THR A 231 -4.36 2.56 -6.31
C THR A 231 -5.29 2.58 -5.09
N VAL A 232 -4.95 3.36 -4.07
CA VAL A 232 -5.82 3.57 -2.89
C VAL A 232 -7.09 4.31 -3.32
N ALA A 233 -6.98 5.31 -4.20
CA ALA A 233 -8.12 6.02 -4.77
C ALA A 233 -9.14 5.07 -5.41
N TRP A 234 -8.68 4.21 -6.33
CA TRP A 234 -9.53 3.23 -7.03
C TRP A 234 -10.24 2.26 -6.07
N VAL A 235 -9.56 1.81 -5.01
CA VAL A 235 -10.17 0.93 -3.99
C VAL A 235 -11.19 1.70 -3.13
N LEU A 236 -10.93 2.97 -2.79
CA LEU A 236 -11.87 3.81 -2.05
C LEU A 236 -13.13 4.14 -2.87
N ASP A 237 -12.99 4.51 -4.15
CA ASP A 237 -14.12 4.68 -5.07
C ASP A 237 -14.91 3.37 -5.26
N ALA A 238 -14.30 2.21 -5.10
CA ALA A 238 -14.99 0.92 -5.16
C ALA A 238 -15.73 0.56 -3.86
N ILE A 239 -15.14 0.86 -2.69
CA ILE A 239 -15.79 0.70 -1.38
C ILE A 239 -17.02 1.60 -1.27
N GLU A 240 -16.91 2.85 -1.73
CA GLU A 240 -18.03 3.80 -1.80
C GLU A 240 -19.17 3.27 -2.68
N ARG A 241 -18.87 2.81 -3.90
CA ARG A 241 -19.88 2.22 -4.81
C ARG A 241 -20.55 0.96 -4.29
N HIS A 242 -19.88 0.20 -3.40
CA HIS A 242 -20.49 -0.96 -2.73
C HIS A 242 -21.41 -0.57 -1.55
N ASN A 243 -21.31 0.66 -1.03
CA ASN A 243 -22.19 1.23 -0.01
C ASN A 243 -22.40 0.30 1.22
N PHE A 244 -21.30 -0.22 1.77
CA PHE A 244 -21.31 -1.04 2.98
C PHE A 244 -21.94 -0.32 4.19
N GLU A 245 -22.70 -1.05 5.02
CA GLU A 245 -23.30 -0.53 6.26
C GLU A 245 -22.23 -0.02 7.26
N SER A 246 -21.15 -0.78 7.42
CA SER A 246 -19.94 -0.41 8.14
C SER A 246 -18.74 -0.51 7.19
N PRO A 247 -18.40 0.54 6.42
CA PRO A 247 -17.31 0.48 5.45
C PRO A 247 -15.97 0.11 6.08
N PRO A 248 -15.17 -0.77 5.44
CA PRO A 248 -13.92 -1.26 6.00
C PRO A 248 -12.84 -0.16 6.02
N PRO A 249 -12.02 -0.06 7.09
CA PRO A 249 -10.90 0.86 7.12
C PRO A 249 -9.75 0.37 6.23
N VAL A 250 -9.13 1.27 5.48
CA VAL A 250 -8.07 0.95 4.52
C VAL A 250 -6.67 1.22 5.07
N ALA A 251 -5.83 0.18 5.13
CA ALA A 251 -4.39 0.25 5.36
C ALA A 251 -3.63 0.27 4.02
N ILE A 252 -2.41 0.81 4.02
CA ILE A 252 -1.59 0.97 2.80
C ILE A 252 -0.28 0.21 2.96
N LEU A 253 0.10 -0.55 1.94
CA LEU A 253 1.47 -1.06 1.77
C LEU A 253 2.14 -0.28 0.62
N PRO A 254 3.03 0.68 0.92
CA PRO A 254 3.55 1.64 -0.08
C PRO A 254 4.45 1.00 -1.14
N LEU A 255 3.88 0.79 -2.33
CA LEU A 255 4.55 0.37 -3.56
C LEU A 255 4.68 1.50 -4.59
N GLY A 256 4.06 2.67 -4.36
CA GLY A 256 4.15 3.85 -5.25
C GLY A 256 5.48 4.60 -5.14
N THR A 257 5.56 5.77 -5.79
CA THR A 257 6.77 6.60 -5.81
C THR A 257 6.74 7.72 -4.75
N GLY A 258 5.67 8.52 -4.68
CA GLY A 258 5.46 9.52 -3.62
C GLY A 258 5.14 8.85 -2.28
N ASN A 259 4.04 8.09 -2.26
CA ASN A 259 3.48 7.43 -1.07
C ASN A 259 3.13 8.45 0.01
N ASP A 260 2.49 9.54 -0.39
CA ASP A 260 2.20 10.68 0.49
C ASP A 260 1.11 10.34 1.51
N LEU A 261 0.02 9.70 1.08
CA LEU A 261 -1.04 9.24 1.97
C LEU A 261 -0.54 8.15 2.95
N SER A 262 0.40 7.31 2.50
CA SER A 262 1.08 6.30 3.33
C SER A 262 1.95 6.90 4.44
N ARG A 263 2.45 8.14 4.28
CA ARG A 263 3.27 8.80 5.30
C ARG A 263 2.40 9.41 6.39
N VAL A 264 1.33 10.11 6.01
CA VAL A 264 0.37 10.72 6.96
C VAL A 264 -0.39 9.66 7.78
N LEU A 265 -0.53 8.46 7.24
CA LEU A 265 -1.07 7.28 7.94
C LEU A 265 -0.01 6.40 8.63
N ASN A 266 1.23 6.87 8.75
CA ASN A 266 2.36 6.20 9.42
C ASN A 266 2.79 4.82 8.84
N TRP A 267 2.26 4.39 7.69
CA TRP A 267 2.69 3.17 6.98
C TRP A 267 4.07 3.28 6.32
N GLY A 268 4.60 4.50 6.21
CA GLY A 268 6.00 4.77 5.86
C GLY A 268 6.24 5.07 4.38
N ARG A 269 7.52 5.06 3.98
CA ARG A 269 7.99 5.66 2.70
C ARG A 269 8.03 4.68 1.52
N GLY A 270 8.08 3.37 1.75
CA GLY A 270 8.16 2.35 0.71
C GLY A 270 8.51 0.95 1.24
N PHE A 271 8.14 -0.09 0.49
CA PHE A 271 8.29 -1.51 0.86
C PHE A 271 9.64 -1.90 1.49
N SER A 272 10.76 -1.36 1.00
CA SER A 272 12.10 -1.74 1.44
C SER A 272 12.42 -1.43 2.91
N THR A 273 11.66 -0.56 3.58
CA THR A 273 11.85 -0.33 5.03
C THR A 273 11.31 -1.47 5.89
N LEU A 274 10.45 -2.35 5.35
CA LEU A 274 9.82 -3.43 6.12
C LEU A 274 10.75 -4.61 6.36
N ASP A 275 11.60 -4.99 5.41
CA ASP A 275 12.49 -6.16 5.57
C ASP A 275 13.56 -5.95 6.67
N GLY A 276 13.77 -4.70 7.12
CA GLY A 276 14.55 -4.37 8.34
C GLY A 276 13.72 -4.27 9.64
N GLN A 277 12.38 -4.19 9.56
CA GLN A 277 11.46 -4.03 10.70
C GLN A 277 10.60 -5.28 10.95
N GLY A 278 11.17 -6.48 10.81
CA GLY A 278 10.45 -7.75 11.01
C GLY A 278 9.48 -8.14 9.88
N GLY A 279 9.47 -7.38 8.77
CA GLY A 279 8.80 -7.75 7.53
C GLY A 279 7.28 -7.75 7.60
N LEU A 280 6.67 -8.53 6.68
CA LEU A 280 5.23 -8.61 6.52
C LEU A 280 4.50 -9.14 7.77
N THR A 281 5.13 -9.94 8.62
CA THR A 281 4.50 -10.44 9.85
C THR A 281 4.26 -9.30 10.85
N MET A 282 5.20 -8.35 10.97
CA MET A 282 5.00 -7.14 11.77
C MET A 282 4.00 -6.18 11.12
N LEU A 283 4.06 -5.99 9.79
CA LEU A 283 3.04 -5.21 9.07
C LEU A 283 1.62 -5.74 9.33
N LEU A 284 1.41 -7.06 9.29
CA LEU A 284 0.11 -7.68 9.53
C LEU A 284 -0.34 -7.56 11.00
N HIS A 285 0.60 -7.66 11.95
CA HIS A 285 0.33 -7.37 13.37
C HIS A 285 -0.09 -5.91 13.56
N ASP A 286 0.62 -4.97 12.95
CA ASP A 286 0.33 -3.55 13.04
C ASP A 286 -1.00 -3.19 12.38
N ILE A 287 -1.35 -3.82 11.24
CA ILE A 287 -2.68 -3.69 10.62
C ILE A 287 -3.78 -4.24 11.52
N SER A 288 -3.54 -5.34 12.23
CA SER A 288 -4.50 -5.88 13.21
C SER A 288 -4.81 -4.85 14.30
N ASN A 289 -3.78 -4.22 14.87
CA ASN A 289 -3.89 -3.28 15.99
C ASN A 289 -4.01 -1.79 15.58
N ALA A 290 -4.01 -1.47 14.28
CA ALA A 290 -4.05 -0.09 13.79
C ALA A 290 -5.31 0.67 14.23
N ALA A 291 -5.10 1.94 14.62
CA ALA A 291 -6.16 2.90 14.87
C ALA A 291 -6.94 3.22 13.58
N VAL A 292 -8.22 3.54 13.72
CA VAL A 292 -9.03 4.07 12.62
C VAL A 292 -9.06 5.60 12.69
N THR A 293 -8.90 6.23 11.53
CA THR A 293 -9.05 7.66 11.33
C THR A 293 -9.87 7.92 10.05
N MET A 294 -10.25 9.18 9.83
CA MET A 294 -10.94 9.60 8.61
C MET A 294 -9.95 10.21 7.61
N LEU A 295 -10.29 10.11 6.33
CA LEU A 295 -9.71 10.86 5.22
C LEU A 295 -10.83 11.60 4.48
N ASP A 296 -10.78 12.92 4.46
CA ASP A 296 -11.63 13.74 3.62
C ASP A 296 -11.32 13.48 2.14
N ARG A 297 -12.38 13.42 1.34
CA ARG A 297 -12.32 13.20 -0.10
C ARG A 297 -13.10 14.29 -0.79
N TRP A 298 -12.52 14.80 -1.86
CA TRP A 298 -12.94 16.03 -2.52
C TRP A 298 -13.36 15.75 -3.95
N GLU A 299 -14.33 16.52 -4.43
CA GLU A 299 -14.70 16.59 -5.83
C GLU A 299 -14.07 17.84 -6.44
N VAL A 300 -13.38 17.67 -7.57
CA VAL A 300 -12.85 18.75 -8.38
C VAL A 300 -13.67 18.81 -9.67
N LYS A 301 -14.57 19.79 -9.72
CA LYS A 301 -15.35 20.15 -10.90
C LYS A 301 -14.50 21.07 -11.78
N ILE A 302 -14.30 20.67 -13.03
CA ILE A 302 -13.47 21.35 -14.03
C ILE A 302 -14.42 21.88 -15.09
N VAL A 303 -14.45 23.19 -15.30
CA VAL A 303 -15.31 23.84 -16.30
C VAL A 303 -14.42 24.54 -17.31
N GLU A 304 -14.33 23.96 -18.51
CA GLU A 304 -13.63 24.55 -19.67
C GLU A 304 -14.63 25.38 -20.49
N GLU A 305 -14.32 26.64 -20.75
CA GLU A 305 -15.10 27.51 -21.64
C GLU A 305 -15.04 27.01 -23.09
N SER A 306 -16.14 27.19 -23.84
CA SER A 306 -16.22 26.76 -25.24
C SER A 306 -16.04 27.93 -26.21
N SER A 307 -15.17 27.74 -27.23
CA SER A 307 -14.79 28.79 -28.18
C SER A 307 -15.89 29.18 -29.19
N GLU A 308 -16.99 28.43 -29.26
CA GLU A 308 -17.94 28.48 -30.38
C GLU A 308 -19.40 28.19 -29.97
N GLY A 309 -19.94 28.92 -28.98
CA GLY A 309 -21.39 28.92 -28.67
C GLY A 309 -21.98 27.58 -28.21
N LYS A 310 -21.14 26.59 -27.89
CA LYS A 310 -21.54 25.29 -27.31
C LYS A 310 -21.55 25.41 -25.79
N SER A 311 -22.29 24.53 -25.11
CA SER A 311 -22.28 24.41 -23.66
C SER A 311 -20.86 24.18 -23.13
N ASN A 312 -20.50 24.85 -22.02
CA ASN A 312 -19.21 24.67 -21.36
C ASN A 312 -18.93 23.19 -21.06
N LYS A 313 -17.67 22.79 -21.21
CA LYS A 313 -17.24 21.40 -21.12
C LYS A 313 -16.88 21.08 -19.67
N VAL A 314 -17.88 20.58 -18.94
CA VAL A 314 -17.75 20.18 -17.54
C VAL A 314 -17.18 18.77 -17.42
N LYS A 315 -16.24 18.57 -16.49
CA LYS A 315 -15.73 17.25 -16.06
C LYS A 315 -15.65 17.23 -14.54
N THR A 316 -15.84 16.07 -13.94
CA THR A 316 -15.55 15.83 -12.52
C THR A 316 -14.34 14.91 -12.38
N LYS A 317 -13.46 15.21 -11.41
CA LYS A 317 -12.43 14.31 -10.88
C LYS A 317 -12.57 14.22 -9.35
N SER A 318 -12.04 13.18 -8.72
CA SER A 318 -11.83 13.18 -7.27
C SER A 318 -10.41 13.62 -6.92
N MET A 319 -10.24 14.18 -5.72
CA MET A 319 -8.95 14.50 -5.09
C MET A 319 -8.94 13.94 -3.66
N MET A 320 -7.77 13.47 -3.21
CA MET A 320 -7.56 12.92 -1.86
C MET A 320 -6.30 13.46 -1.19
N ASN A 321 -5.29 13.89 -1.95
CA ASN A 321 -4.03 14.38 -1.39
C ASN A 321 -3.88 15.87 -1.66
N TYR A 322 -3.90 16.28 -2.93
CA TYR A 322 -3.63 17.67 -3.34
C TYR A 322 -3.96 17.97 -4.82
N LEU A 323 -4.14 19.26 -5.11
CA LEU A 323 -4.19 19.83 -6.45
C LEU A 323 -3.10 20.90 -6.59
N GLY A 324 -2.32 20.84 -7.67
CA GLY A 324 -1.33 21.86 -8.02
C GLY A 324 -1.64 22.52 -9.37
N ILE A 325 -1.39 23.83 -9.49
CA ILE A 325 -1.43 24.58 -10.75
C ILE A 325 -0.15 25.41 -10.90
N GLY A 326 0.40 25.48 -12.11
CA GLY A 326 1.66 26.19 -12.40
C GLY A 326 2.89 25.27 -12.37
N CYS A 327 3.99 25.73 -11.75
CA CYS A 327 5.33 25.15 -11.96
C CYS A 327 5.47 23.67 -11.55
N ASP A 328 4.86 23.22 -10.45
CA ASP A 328 4.83 21.79 -10.10
C ASP A 328 4.09 20.96 -11.14
N ALA A 329 2.86 21.37 -11.48
CA ALA A 329 2.02 20.68 -12.44
C ALA A 329 2.69 20.59 -13.83
N LYS A 330 3.51 21.58 -14.20
CA LYS A 330 4.35 21.55 -15.40
C LYS A 330 5.43 20.48 -15.33
N VAL A 331 6.13 20.32 -14.20
CA VAL A 331 7.11 19.25 -13.99
C VAL A 331 6.42 17.88 -14.01
N ALA A 332 5.28 17.74 -13.34
CA ALA A 332 4.45 16.54 -13.39
C ALA A 332 4.02 16.20 -14.83
N TYR A 333 3.56 17.19 -15.60
CA TYR A 333 3.16 17.02 -17.01
C TYR A 333 4.34 16.58 -17.90
N LYS A 334 5.50 17.24 -17.82
CA LYS A 334 6.74 16.84 -18.53
C LYS A 334 7.14 15.40 -18.18
N PHE A 335 7.06 15.03 -16.90
CA PHE A 335 7.34 13.67 -16.43
C PHE A 335 6.33 12.64 -16.96
N HIS A 336 5.04 12.96 -16.98
CA HIS A 336 3.97 12.09 -17.47
C HIS A 336 4.10 11.78 -18.96
N ILE A 337 4.30 12.80 -19.81
CA ILE A 337 4.53 12.61 -21.25
C ILE A 337 5.79 11.74 -21.48
N THR A 338 6.84 11.96 -20.68
CA THR A 338 8.06 11.12 -20.74
C THR A 338 7.80 9.66 -20.31
N ARG A 339 6.89 9.44 -19.34
CA ARG A 339 6.41 8.13 -18.86
C ARG A 339 5.61 7.38 -19.92
N GLU A 340 4.70 8.06 -20.62
CA GLU A 340 3.89 7.47 -21.70
C GLU A 340 4.74 7.06 -22.92
N ILE A 341 5.73 7.87 -23.30
CA ILE A 341 6.62 7.57 -24.44
C ILE A 341 7.62 6.44 -24.11
N ASN A 342 7.96 6.21 -22.83
CA ASN A 342 9.03 5.28 -22.44
C ASN A 342 8.68 4.40 -21.21
N PRO A 343 7.55 3.68 -21.16
CA PRO A 343 7.04 3.04 -19.94
C PRO A 343 8.04 2.10 -19.24
N GLU A 344 8.82 1.32 -20.00
CA GLU A 344 9.83 0.40 -19.46
C GLU A 344 10.94 1.09 -18.66
N LYS A 345 11.20 2.39 -18.89
CA LYS A 345 12.24 3.16 -18.19
C LYS A 345 11.82 3.61 -16.78
N PHE A 346 10.61 3.27 -16.33
CA PHE A 346 10.01 3.69 -15.05
C PHE A 346 9.78 2.55 -14.04
N CYS A 347 10.38 1.37 -14.29
CA CYS A 347 10.28 0.17 -13.43
C CYS A 347 11.04 0.25 -12.09
N SER A 348 11.46 1.43 -11.60
CA SER A 348 12.18 1.56 -10.32
C SER A 348 11.84 2.85 -9.58
N GLN A 349 11.43 2.72 -8.31
CA GLN A 349 11.04 3.86 -7.45
C GLN A 349 12.16 4.92 -7.32
N PHE A 350 13.42 4.46 -7.21
CA PHE A 350 14.59 5.33 -7.10
C PHE A 350 14.86 6.07 -8.42
N LEU A 351 14.84 5.37 -9.55
CA LEU A 351 15.05 5.99 -10.86
C LEU A 351 13.91 6.96 -11.23
N ASN A 352 12.68 6.70 -10.79
CA ASN A 352 11.55 7.60 -10.98
C ASN A 352 11.76 8.92 -10.23
N LYS A 353 12.19 8.86 -8.96
CA LYS A 353 12.55 10.06 -8.17
C LYS A 353 13.69 10.85 -8.82
N LEU A 354 14.74 10.17 -9.28
CA LEU A 354 15.86 10.82 -9.97
C LEU A 354 15.45 11.47 -11.31
N ARG A 355 14.51 10.87 -12.04
CA ARG A 355 13.93 11.46 -13.27
C ARG A 355 13.08 12.70 -12.95
N TYR A 356 12.22 12.64 -11.92
CA TYR A 356 11.43 13.79 -11.49
C TYR A 356 12.34 14.96 -11.09
N ALA A 357 13.37 14.70 -10.28
CA ALA A 357 14.38 15.69 -9.90
C ALA A 357 15.12 16.27 -11.13
N LYS A 358 15.41 15.47 -12.16
CA LYS A 358 16.04 15.95 -13.40
C LYS A 358 15.12 16.89 -14.21
N GLU A 359 13.83 16.57 -14.32
CA GLU A 359 12.89 17.45 -15.04
C GLU A 359 12.58 18.72 -14.24
N GLY A 360 12.50 18.65 -12.91
CA GLY A 360 12.46 19.84 -12.04
C GLY A 360 13.71 20.72 -12.17
N ALA A 361 14.89 20.10 -12.24
CA ALA A 361 16.16 20.81 -12.45
C ALA A 361 16.24 21.56 -13.79
N ARG A 362 15.53 21.08 -14.82
CA ARG A 362 15.36 21.79 -16.11
C ARG A 362 14.41 22.97 -15.97
N ASP A 363 13.28 22.78 -15.29
CA ASP A 363 12.24 23.82 -15.18
C ASP A 363 12.68 25.08 -14.44
N ILE A 364 13.70 24.97 -13.56
CA ILE A 364 14.36 26.11 -12.92
C ILE A 364 14.83 27.18 -13.93
N MET A 365 15.21 26.78 -15.15
CA MET A 365 15.69 27.70 -16.18
C MET A 365 14.57 28.23 -17.09
N ASP A 366 13.39 27.61 -17.08
CA ASP A 366 12.30 27.89 -18.04
C ASP A 366 11.41 29.08 -17.61
N ARG A 367 11.14 29.24 -16.30
CA ARG A 367 10.25 30.26 -15.69
C ARG A 367 8.86 30.50 -16.34
N THR A 368 8.36 29.60 -17.19
CA THR A 368 7.12 29.80 -17.99
C THR A 368 5.83 29.95 -17.18
N CYS A 369 5.87 29.77 -15.86
CA CYS A 369 4.71 29.97 -14.97
C CYS A 369 4.78 31.28 -14.18
N ALA A 370 5.74 32.17 -14.50
CA ALA A 370 5.86 33.51 -13.90
C ALA A 370 4.58 34.35 -14.07
N ASP A 371 3.83 34.17 -15.16
CA ASP A 371 2.61 34.94 -15.43
C ASP A 371 1.39 34.53 -14.58
N LEU A 372 1.52 33.50 -13.73
CA LEU A 372 0.42 32.95 -12.92
C LEU A 372 -0.39 34.00 -12.14
N PRO A 373 0.21 35.00 -11.45
CA PRO A 373 -0.54 36.00 -10.68
C PRO A 373 -1.37 36.98 -11.53
N TRP A 374 -1.23 36.96 -12.86
CA TRP A 374 -2.00 37.79 -13.80
C TRP A 374 -3.00 36.97 -14.64
N GLN A 375 -2.97 35.65 -14.55
CA GLN A 375 -3.75 34.72 -15.38
C GLN A 375 -4.56 33.69 -14.56
N VAL A 376 -4.35 33.67 -13.24
CA VAL A 376 -5.04 32.80 -12.27
C VAL A 376 -5.58 33.65 -11.12
N TRP A 377 -6.83 33.40 -10.71
CA TRP A 377 -7.46 34.02 -9.54
C TRP A 377 -7.92 32.94 -8.56
N LEU A 378 -7.82 33.23 -7.26
CA LEU A 378 -8.18 32.33 -6.18
C LEU A 378 -9.36 32.90 -5.38
N GLU A 379 -10.44 32.13 -5.30
CA GLU A 379 -11.62 32.38 -4.48
C GLU A 379 -11.71 31.26 -3.41
N VAL A 380 -11.85 31.63 -2.15
CA VAL A 380 -11.93 30.70 -1.00
C VAL A 380 -13.13 31.06 -0.14
N ASP A 381 -14.06 30.12 0.03
CA ASP A 381 -15.34 30.32 0.73
C ASP A 381 -16.10 31.61 0.30
N GLY A 382 -16.04 31.90 -1.01
CA GLY A 382 -16.68 33.07 -1.63
C GLY A 382 -15.93 34.40 -1.43
N ARG A 383 -14.64 34.36 -1.11
CA ARG A 383 -13.77 35.54 -0.94
C ARG A 383 -12.56 35.47 -1.88
N ASP A 384 -12.27 36.54 -2.59
CA ASP A 384 -11.05 36.66 -3.38
C ASP A 384 -9.80 36.74 -2.48
N ILE A 385 -8.75 35.99 -2.84
CA ILE A 385 -7.46 35.94 -2.14
C ILE A 385 -6.35 36.43 -3.09
N GLU A 386 -5.60 37.47 -2.70
CA GLU A 386 -4.50 37.98 -3.55
C GLU A 386 -3.36 36.95 -3.66
N ILE A 387 -3.07 36.51 -4.88
CA ILE A 387 -1.90 35.67 -5.16
C ILE A 387 -0.66 36.58 -5.25
N PRO A 388 0.41 36.33 -4.46
CA PRO A 388 1.62 37.12 -4.50
C PRO A 388 2.27 37.15 -5.89
N LYS A 389 2.76 38.33 -6.30
CA LYS A 389 3.27 38.63 -7.66
C LYS A 389 4.56 37.90 -8.04
N ASP A 390 5.17 37.17 -7.10
CA ASP A 390 6.33 36.30 -7.27
C ASP A 390 5.96 34.80 -7.31
N SER A 391 4.67 34.44 -7.20
CA SER A 391 4.19 33.05 -7.25
C SER A 391 4.25 32.50 -8.68
N GLU A 392 4.87 31.34 -8.87
CA GLU A 392 4.81 30.58 -10.14
C GLU A 392 4.03 29.26 -10.01
N GLY A 393 3.51 28.97 -8.81
CA GLY A 393 2.67 27.82 -8.53
C GLY A 393 1.76 28.05 -7.34
N LEU A 394 0.56 27.51 -7.40
CA LEU A 394 -0.45 27.49 -6.34
C LEU A 394 -0.82 26.04 -6.07
N ILE A 395 -0.90 25.67 -4.79
CA ILE A 395 -1.11 24.28 -4.35
C ILE A 395 -2.22 24.28 -3.29
N VAL A 396 -3.21 23.42 -3.50
CA VAL A 396 -4.29 23.12 -2.56
C VAL A 396 -4.01 21.75 -1.94
N LEU A 397 -4.07 21.65 -0.62
CA LEU A 397 -3.68 20.45 0.15
C LEU A 397 -4.85 19.94 0.98
N ASN A 398 -4.97 18.61 1.07
CA ASN A 398 -5.84 17.89 2.01
C ASN A 398 -5.03 17.08 3.04
N ILE A 399 -3.72 16.92 2.83
CA ILE A 399 -2.85 16.11 3.70
C ILE A 399 -1.48 16.78 3.90
N GLY A 400 -0.92 16.62 5.10
CA GLY A 400 0.44 17.07 5.47
C GLY A 400 1.57 16.22 4.87
N SER A 401 1.49 15.91 3.57
CA SER A 401 2.56 15.26 2.81
C SER A 401 2.43 15.59 1.33
N TYR A 402 3.44 16.26 0.79
CA TYR A 402 3.51 16.68 -0.61
C TYR A 402 4.83 16.24 -1.26
N MET A 403 4.82 15.95 -2.56
CA MET A 403 6.02 15.59 -3.36
C MET A 403 6.88 14.48 -2.71
N GLY A 404 6.25 13.52 -2.03
CA GLY A 404 6.95 12.47 -1.30
C GLY A 404 7.49 12.92 0.06
N GLY A 405 6.66 13.55 0.89
CA GLY A 405 6.92 13.80 2.31
C GLY A 405 7.51 15.17 2.67
N VAL A 406 7.26 16.20 1.86
CA VAL A 406 7.47 17.61 2.23
C VAL A 406 6.22 18.09 2.97
N ASP A 407 6.40 18.71 4.14
CA ASP A 407 5.35 19.47 4.81
C ASP A 407 5.40 20.94 4.34
N LEU A 408 4.33 21.38 3.69
CA LEU A 408 4.17 22.74 3.18
C LEU A 408 3.35 23.65 4.12
N TRP A 409 2.60 23.10 5.06
CA TRP A 409 1.79 23.88 6.01
C TRP A 409 2.52 24.10 7.34
N GLN A 410 3.35 23.14 7.73
CA GLN A 410 4.30 23.24 8.83
C GLN A 410 3.62 23.41 10.20
N ASN A 411 2.75 22.45 10.51
CA ASN A 411 2.02 22.31 11.79
C ASN A 411 2.93 22.32 13.04
N GLY A 412 4.22 22.01 12.89
CA GLY A 412 5.21 21.96 13.98
C GLY A 412 5.91 23.29 14.28
N TYR A 413 5.50 24.40 13.65
CA TYR A 413 6.09 25.72 13.81
C TYR A 413 5.03 26.72 14.31
N GLU A 414 5.44 27.69 15.12
CA GLU A 414 4.64 28.87 15.42
C GLU A 414 4.70 29.83 14.23
N HIS A 415 3.56 30.46 13.89
CA HIS A 415 3.43 31.41 12.79
C HIS A 415 2.64 32.64 13.25
N ASP A 416 2.86 33.78 12.61
CA ASP A 416 2.22 35.07 12.91
C ASP A 416 0.92 35.27 12.10
N ASP A 417 -0.01 34.30 12.19
CA ASP A 417 -1.34 34.36 11.56
C ASP A 417 -2.41 33.50 12.27
N ASP A 418 -3.68 33.79 11.98
CA ASP A 418 -4.86 33.14 12.58
C ASP A 418 -5.20 31.76 11.97
N PHE A 419 -4.30 31.15 11.20
CA PHE A 419 -4.58 29.87 10.54
C PHE A 419 -4.55 28.68 11.52
N ARG A 420 -5.30 27.63 11.20
CA ARG A 420 -5.37 26.40 12.00
C ARG A 420 -4.31 25.40 11.55
N LEU A 421 -3.99 24.47 12.45
CA LEU A 421 -3.24 23.27 12.10
C LEU A 421 -3.99 22.50 11.01
N GLN A 422 -3.29 22.12 9.95
CA GLN A 422 -3.82 21.29 8.86
C GLN A 422 -4.26 19.93 9.40
N SER A 423 -5.43 19.47 8.93
CA SER A 423 -5.93 18.12 9.16
C SER A 423 -6.39 17.47 7.85
N MET A 424 -6.59 16.16 7.88
CA MET A 424 -7.10 15.35 6.76
C MET A 424 -8.54 14.87 6.97
N HIS A 425 -9.26 15.46 7.94
CA HIS A 425 -10.60 15.02 8.36
C HIS A 425 -11.51 16.12 8.95
N ASP A 426 -11.09 17.38 8.95
CA ASP A 426 -11.84 18.52 9.50
C ASP A 426 -12.73 19.23 8.46
N LYS A 427 -12.65 18.79 7.19
CA LYS A 427 -13.36 19.28 6.01
C LYS A 427 -12.95 20.69 5.59
N MET A 428 -11.68 21.01 5.81
CA MET A 428 -10.99 22.18 5.27
C MET A 428 -9.98 21.76 4.19
N LEU A 429 -9.53 22.74 3.40
CA LEU A 429 -8.37 22.64 2.50
C LEU A 429 -7.45 23.82 2.74
N GLU A 430 -6.16 23.55 2.83
CA GLU A 430 -5.10 24.54 2.88
C GLU A 430 -4.70 25.01 1.48
N VAL A 431 -4.41 26.30 1.32
CA VAL A 431 -3.88 26.86 0.07
C VAL A 431 -2.55 27.55 0.32
N VAL A 432 -1.53 27.15 -0.44
CA VAL A 432 -0.16 27.71 -0.39
C VAL A 432 0.33 28.10 -1.78
N CYS A 433 1.28 29.03 -1.88
CA CYS A 433 1.98 29.34 -3.13
C CYS A 433 3.50 29.17 -3.05
N VAL A 434 4.12 29.02 -4.24
CA VAL A 434 5.56 28.77 -4.43
C VAL A 434 6.15 29.59 -5.58
N CYS A 435 7.29 30.23 -5.33
CA CYS A 435 8.03 31.07 -6.27
C CYS A 435 8.92 30.24 -7.24
N GLY A 436 8.31 29.28 -7.94
CA GLY A 436 8.98 28.50 -9.00
C GLY A 436 9.73 27.24 -8.56
N ALA A 437 10.29 26.52 -9.53
CA ALA A 437 10.91 25.20 -9.33
C ALA A 437 12.14 25.22 -8.40
N TRP A 438 12.88 26.34 -8.32
CA TRP A 438 13.97 26.48 -7.35
C TRP A 438 13.44 26.56 -5.92
N HIS A 439 12.27 27.18 -5.71
CA HIS A 439 11.65 27.19 -4.40
C HIS A 439 11.21 25.78 -3.98
N LEU A 440 10.57 25.03 -4.87
CA LEU A 440 10.22 23.61 -4.67
C LEU A 440 11.46 22.76 -4.35
N GLY A 441 12.59 22.99 -5.03
CA GLY A 441 13.87 22.35 -4.72
C GLY A 441 14.35 22.62 -3.29
N LYS A 442 14.33 23.90 -2.84
CA LYS A 442 14.68 24.25 -1.45
C LYS A 442 13.72 23.66 -0.42
N LEU A 443 12.41 23.61 -0.72
CA LEU A 443 11.39 23.01 0.14
C LEU A 443 11.67 21.52 0.38
N GLN A 444 12.07 20.78 -0.67
CA GLN A 444 12.39 19.35 -0.58
C GLN A 444 13.59 19.03 0.33
N VAL A 445 14.46 20.01 0.60
CA VAL A 445 15.63 19.88 1.50
C VAL A 445 15.51 20.69 2.79
N GLY A 446 14.34 21.28 3.08
CA GLY A 446 14.10 22.05 4.31
C GLY A 446 14.80 23.42 4.37
N LEU A 447 15.21 23.98 3.23
CA LEU A 447 15.89 25.29 3.12
C LEU A 447 14.94 26.43 2.70
N SER A 448 13.63 26.24 2.91
CA SER A 448 12.57 27.24 2.65
C SER A 448 11.25 26.81 3.27
N GLN A 449 10.26 27.71 3.26
CA GLN A 449 8.88 27.46 3.69
C GLN A 449 7.93 27.93 2.58
N ALA A 450 6.83 27.21 2.35
CA ALA A 450 5.81 27.64 1.39
C ALA A 450 4.99 28.78 2.02
N ARG A 451 4.47 29.70 1.19
CA ARG A 451 3.68 30.81 1.71
C ARG A 451 2.23 30.37 1.84
N ARG A 452 1.73 30.31 3.08
CA ARG A 452 0.33 30.04 3.39
C ARG A 452 -0.53 31.24 2.96
N LEU A 453 -1.66 30.98 2.30
CA LEU A 453 -2.55 32.01 1.73
C LEU A 453 -3.96 31.94 2.29
N ALA A 454 -4.52 30.74 2.47
CA ALA A 454 -5.89 30.56 2.96
C ALA A 454 -6.14 29.15 3.52
N GLN A 455 -7.23 29.01 4.29
CA GLN A 455 -7.93 27.76 4.57
C GLN A 455 -9.42 27.96 4.25
N GLY A 456 -10.08 26.98 3.64
CA GLY A 456 -11.53 27.05 3.35
C GLY A 456 -12.17 25.71 3.02
N LYS A 457 -13.49 25.71 2.81
CA LYS A 457 -14.32 24.52 2.52
C LYS A 457 -14.75 24.41 1.06
N ALA A 458 -14.69 25.51 0.32
CA ALA A 458 -14.84 25.58 -1.12
C ALA A 458 -13.68 26.40 -1.68
N ILE A 459 -12.85 25.77 -2.52
CA ILE A 459 -11.71 26.42 -3.18
C ILE A 459 -12.01 26.50 -4.67
N LYS A 460 -11.90 27.69 -5.26
CA LYS A 460 -12.24 27.94 -6.66
C LYS A 460 -11.13 28.73 -7.34
N ILE A 461 -10.63 28.19 -8.45
CA ILE A 461 -9.43 28.67 -9.15
C ILE A 461 -9.83 28.99 -10.58
N HIS A 462 -9.93 30.27 -10.91
CA HIS A 462 -10.21 30.75 -12.26
C HIS A 462 -8.91 30.86 -13.07
N CYS A 463 -8.96 30.52 -14.35
CA CYS A 463 -7.83 30.60 -15.29
C CYS A 463 -8.28 31.33 -16.56
N SER A 464 -7.62 32.43 -16.95
CA SER A 464 -7.93 33.14 -18.21
C SER A 464 -7.17 32.61 -19.42
N SER A 465 -6.21 31.70 -19.20
CA SER A 465 -5.35 31.11 -20.22
C SER A 465 -5.14 29.60 -19.96
N PRO A 466 -4.59 28.84 -20.92
CA PRO A 466 -4.30 27.42 -20.70
C PRO A 466 -3.16 27.20 -19.69
N PHE A 467 -3.46 26.55 -18.57
CA PHE A 467 -2.49 26.28 -17.48
C PHE A 467 -2.25 24.79 -17.24
N PRO A 468 -1.02 24.37 -16.87
CA PRO A 468 -0.77 23.03 -16.34
C PRO A 468 -1.37 22.88 -14.94
N VAL A 469 -2.14 21.80 -14.75
CA VAL A 469 -2.79 21.40 -13.49
C VAL A 469 -2.46 19.93 -13.21
N GLN A 470 -2.26 19.55 -11.95
CA GLN A 470 -2.18 18.16 -11.51
C GLN A 470 -3.09 17.91 -10.31
N ILE A 471 -3.69 16.72 -10.24
CA ILE A 471 -4.54 16.28 -9.14
C ILE A 471 -4.04 14.90 -8.71
N ASP A 472 -3.66 14.76 -7.44
CA ASP A 472 -3.04 13.55 -6.86
C ASP A 472 -1.89 12.97 -7.70
N GLY A 473 -1.17 13.81 -8.46
CA GLY A 473 -0.05 13.44 -9.32
C GLY A 473 -0.41 13.05 -10.77
N GLU A 474 -1.67 13.12 -11.19
CA GLU A 474 -2.07 12.88 -12.60
C GLU A 474 -2.36 14.21 -13.33
N PRO A 475 -1.46 14.67 -14.24
CA PRO A 475 -1.46 16.02 -14.79
C PRO A 475 -2.30 16.18 -16.06
N PHE A 476 -2.67 17.43 -16.37
CA PHE A 476 -3.37 17.84 -17.59
C PHE A 476 -3.18 19.35 -17.83
N ILE A 477 -3.56 19.83 -19.01
CA ILE A 477 -3.69 21.27 -19.27
C ILE A 477 -5.16 21.65 -19.18
N ILE A 478 -5.52 22.60 -18.31
CA ILE A 478 -6.86 23.22 -18.32
C ILE A 478 -6.92 24.25 -19.46
N GLN A 479 -8.09 24.47 -20.04
CA GLN A 479 -8.35 25.63 -20.92
C GLN A 479 -8.91 26.80 -20.08
N PRO A 480 -9.12 28.01 -20.64
CA PRO A 480 -9.79 29.08 -19.92
C PRO A 480 -11.12 28.62 -19.30
N GLY A 481 -11.43 29.13 -18.10
CA GLY A 481 -12.54 28.66 -17.27
C GLY A 481 -12.14 28.54 -15.80
N TYR A 482 -12.63 27.53 -15.08
CA TYR A 482 -12.34 27.36 -13.65
C TYR A 482 -12.30 25.91 -13.13
N LEU A 483 -11.61 25.75 -12.01
CA LEU A 483 -11.67 24.61 -11.10
C LEU A 483 -12.52 24.99 -9.88
N GLU A 484 -13.33 24.08 -9.39
CA GLU A 484 -14.13 24.23 -8.17
C GLU A 484 -13.99 22.95 -7.33
N ILE A 485 -13.45 23.08 -6.12
CA ILE A 485 -13.10 21.99 -5.22
C ILE A 485 -14.04 22.02 -4.02
N THR A 486 -14.79 20.94 -3.79
CA THR A 486 -15.79 20.83 -2.71
C THR A 486 -15.74 19.46 -2.02
N HIS A 487 -16.10 19.40 -0.74
CA HIS A 487 -16.03 18.15 0.04
C HIS A 487 -17.10 17.15 -0.46
N ARG A 488 -16.64 16.00 -0.98
CA ARG A 488 -17.47 14.89 -1.50
C ARG A 488 -17.90 13.93 -0.40
N GLY A 489 -17.03 13.67 0.59
CA GLY A 489 -17.30 12.70 1.65
C GLY A 489 -16.03 12.35 2.44
N GLN A 490 -16.13 11.35 3.31
CA GLN A 490 -15.00 10.85 4.10
C GLN A 490 -14.85 9.33 3.96
N ALA A 491 -13.61 8.84 3.94
CA ALA A 491 -13.26 7.43 3.98
C ALA A 491 -12.65 7.03 5.33
N PHE A 492 -12.85 5.78 5.75
CA PHE A 492 -12.14 5.22 6.90
C PHE A 492 -10.75 4.71 6.47
N MET A 493 -9.71 5.19 7.14
CA MET A 493 -8.33 4.78 6.95
C MET A 493 -7.79 4.12 8.23
N SER A 494 -6.89 3.14 8.07
CA SER A 494 -6.09 2.64 9.18
C SER A 494 -4.82 3.48 9.30
N ARG A 495 -4.48 3.96 10.51
CA ARG A 495 -3.21 4.64 10.82
C ARG A 495 -2.34 3.73 11.69
N ARG A 496 -1.06 3.58 11.32
CA ARG A 496 -0.09 2.82 12.13
C ARG A 496 0.23 3.61 13.40
N THR A 497 0.03 3.00 14.56
CA THR A 497 0.38 3.57 15.86
C THR A 497 1.83 3.25 16.21
N SER A 498 2.61 4.23 16.69
CA SER A 498 3.86 3.94 17.40
C SER A 498 3.61 3.73 18.90
N GLU A 499 4.58 3.16 19.62
CA GLU A 499 4.52 3.07 21.08
C GLU A 499 4.63 4.46 21.74
N ASP A 500 5.31 5.39 21.05
CA ASP A 500 5.53 6.79 21.46
C ASP A 500 4.32 7.72 21.20
N GLU A 501 3.19 7.21 20.69
CA GLU A 501 1.99 7.99 20.33
C GLU A 501 0.78 7.57 21.19
N PRO A 502 0.66 8.05 22.46
CA PRO A 502 -0.41 7.63 23.38
C PRO A 502 -1.83 7.87 22.84
N LYS A 503 -2.02 8.97 22.11
CA LYS A 503 -3.26 9.31 21.37
C LYS A 503 -3.66 8.21 20.38
N GLY A 504 -2.72 7.80 19.51
CA GLY A 504 -2.93 6.75 18.52
C GLY A 504 -3.31 5.42 19.18
N ARG A 505 -2.61 5.04 20.25
CA ARG A 505 -2.93 3.84 21.03
C ARG A 505 -4.33 3.91 21.68
N ALA A 506 -4.73 5.06 22.22
CA ALA A 506 -6.07 5.27 22.76
C ALA A 506 -7.15 5.15 21.67
N SER A 507 -6.93 5.75 20.49
CA SER A 507 -7.84 5.63 19.34
C SER A 507 -7.99 4.18 18.85
N ALA A 508 -6.90 3.40 18.82
CA ALA A 508 -6.95 1.97 18.50
C ALA A 508 -7.80 1.17 19.51
N ILE A 509 -7.56 1.36 20.81
CA ILE A 509 -8.34 0.70 21.88
C ILE A 509 -9.82 1.08 21.79
N MET A 510 -10.12 2.37 21.63
CA MET A 510 -11.50 2.85 21.48
C MET A 510 -12.18 2.29 20.21
N THR A 511 -11.44 2.11 19.11
CA THR A 511 -11.96 1.46 17.90
C THR A 511 -12.38 0.01 18.19
N GLU A 512 -11.59 -0.75 18.96
CA GLU A 512 -11.96 -2.11 19.38
C GLU A 512 -13.19 -2.12 20.31
N VAL A 513 -13.28 -1.18 21.25
CA VAL A 513 -14.44 -1.06 22.16
C VAL A 513 -15.72 -0.74 21.37
N LEU A 514 -15.66 0.14 20.36
CA LEU A 514 -16.81 0.44 19.50
C LEU A 514 -17.19 -0.75 18.60
N LEU A 515 -16.22 -1.54 18.13
CA LEU A 515 -16.48 -2.78 17.39
C LEU A 515 -17.17 -3.82 18.29
N ASP A 516 -16.67 -4.05 19.49
CA ASP A 516 -17.26 -4.98 20.48
C ASP A 516 -18.67 -4.56 20.90
N ALA A 517 -18.89 -3.25 21.13
CA ALA A 517 -20.21 -2.69 21.43
C ALA A 517 -21.21 -2.89 20.27
N GLU A 518 -20.77 -2.76 19.01
CA GLU A 518 -21.62 -3.03 17.85
C GLU A 518 -21.87 -4.55 17.65
N CYS A 519 -20.86 -5.40 17.85
CA CYS A 519 -21.02 -6.87 17.86
C CYS A 519 -22.08 -7.33 18.88
N LYS A 520 -22.16 -6.63 20.02
CA LYS A 520 -23.12 -6.91 21.11
C LYS A 520 -24.47 -6.21 20.94
N GLY A 521 -24.66 -5.42 19.88
CA GLY A 521 -25.89 -4.65 19.64
C GLY A 521 -26.14 -3.51 20.64
N ILE A 522 -25.11 -3.07 21.37
CA ILE A 522 -25.18 -1.93 22.32
C ILE A 522 -25.26 -0.61 21.54
N ILE A 523 -24.61 -0.56 20.38
CA ILE A 523 -24.70 0.52 19.39
C ILE A 523 -24.94 -0.05 18.00
N ASN A 524 -25.50 0.76 17.10
CA ASN A 524 -25.63 0.43 15.67
C ASN A 524 -24.48 1.04 14.83
N ALA A 525 -24.37 0.63 13.56
CA ALA A 525 -23.34 1.10 12.63
C ALA A 525 -23.29 2.63 12.49
N SER A 526 -24.46 3.31 12.49
CA SER A 526 -24.54 4.76 12.37
C SER A 526 -24.02 5.48 13.63
N GLN A 527 -24.32 4.96 14.83
CA GLN A 527 -23.79 5.47 16.09
C GLN A 527 -22.27 5.28 16.17
N LYS A 528 -21.77 4.09 15.83
CA LYS A 528 -20.32 3.82 15.72
C LYS A 528 -19.65 4.77 14.72
N LYS A 529 -20.25 4.99 13.54
CA LYS A 529 -19.72 5.92 12.53
C LYS A 529 -19.58 7.33 13.09
N ALA A 530 -20.62 7.85 13.75
CA ALA A 530 -20.55 9.16 14.42
C ALA A 530 -19.48 9.20 15.51
N LEU A 531 -19.39 8.18 16.37
CA LEU A 531 -18.39 8.09 17.44
C LEU A 531 -16.96 8.00 16.90
N LEU A 532 -16.72 7.30 15.78
CA LEU A 532 -15.42 7.26 15.12
C LEU A 532 -15.06 8.61 14.46
N GLN A 533 -16.04 9.36 13.95
CA GLN A 533 -15.81 10.72 13.42
C GLN A 533 -15.46 11.70 14.54
N GLU A 534 -16.18 11.68 15.66
CA GLU A 534 -15.85 12.48 16.85
C GLU A 534 -14.49 12.08 17.46
N MET A 535 -14.18 10.79 17.52
CA MET A 535 -12.85 10.32 17.92
C MET A 535 -11.74 10.81 16.99
N ALA A 536 -11.94 10.80 15.67
CA ALA A 536 -10.95 11.31 14.74
C ALA A 536 -10.64 12.79 15.00
N ILE A 537 -11.68 13.62 15.19
CA ILE A 537 -11.56 15.06 15.48
C ILE A 537 -10.85 15.33 16.83
N ASN A 538 -11.10 14.50 17.86
CA ASN A 538 -10.61 14.77 19.22
C ASN A 538 -9.32 14.03 19.63
N LEU A 539 -8.94 12.95 18.93
CA LEU A 539 -7.84 12.06 19.33
C LEU A 539 -6.69 11.93 18.31
N SER A 540 -6.74 12.61 17.15
CA SER A 540 -5.65 12.61 16.15
C SER A 540 -4.41 13.40 16.55
#